data_AF-A0A842WLD6-F1
#
_entry.id   AF-A0A842WLD6-F1
#
_cell.length_a   1.000
_cell.length_b   1.000
_cell.length_c   1.000
_cell.angle_alpha   90.00
_cell.angle_beta   90.00
_cell.angle_gamma   90.00
#
_symmetry.space_group_name_H-M   'P 1'
#
loop_
_entity.id
_entity.type
_entity.pdbx_description
1 polymer ?
#
loop_
_entity_poly.entity_id
_entity_poly.type
_entity_poly.pdbx_seq_one_letter_code
_entity_poly.pdbx_strand_id
1 'polypeptide(L)'
;MIVLDEQLLGRNVEIEIDRWHKGSVVFINELRPNMVIKDEYVPLILREQKLPTFVTINVLDFWRKTPIDKRYCIVCLQAKDRDVPKIPDLLRALLSHNNFAAKKKRAGLIIRVTLGGRVKYYGKDDEKDRELNL
;
A
#
# COMPACT_ATOMS: atom_id res chain seq x y z
N MET A 1 6.26 -6.90 5.96
CA MET A 1 4.82 -7.02 6.10
C MET A 1 4.15 -6.13 5.09
N ILE A 2 3.04 -6.60 4.59
CA ILE A 2 2.04 -5.81 3.90
C ILE A 2 0.92 -5.58 4.93
N VAL A 3 0.42 -4.35 4.98
CA VAL A 3 -0.73 -3.99 5.82
C VAL A 3 -1.85 -3.61 4.87
N LEU A 4 -2.99 -4.28 4.98
CA LEU A 4 -4.16 -4.04 4.14
C LEU A 4 -5.14 -3.11 4.85
N ASP A 5 -5.75 -2.22 4.09
CA ASP A 5 -6.89 -1.42 4.52
C ASP A 5 -8.10 -2.32 4.85
N GLU A 6 -8.91 -1.97 5.86
CA GLU A 6 -10.14 -2.71 6.17
C GLU A 6 -11.13 -2.78 5.01
N GLN A 7 -11.08 -1.84 4.06
CA GLN A 7 -11.91 -1.89 2.85
C GLN A 7 -11.67 -3.13 1.98
N LEU A 8 -10.53 -3.81 2.17
CA LEU A 8 -10.16 -5.05 1.46
C LEU A 8 -10.60 -6.31 2.22
N LEU A 9 -11.16 -6.17 3.43
CA LEU A 9 -11.54 -7.29 4.30
C LEU A 9 -12.66 -8.13 3.66
N GLY A 10 -12.57 -9.46 3.83
CA GLY A 10 -13.58 -10.41 3.31
C GLY A 10 -13.54 -10.58 1.79
N ARG A 11 -12.46 -10.14 1.13
CA ARG A 11 -12.27 -10.25 -0.33
C ARG A 11 -11.20 -11.28 -0.72
N ASN A 12 -10.65 -12.02 0.25
CA ASN A 12 -9.57 -13.01 0.08
C ASN A 12 -8.26 -12.42 -0.47
N VAL A 13 -8.08 -11.10 -0.42
CA VAL A 13 -6.89 -10.42 -0.96
C VAL A 13 -5.64 -10.84 -0.19
N GLU A 14 -5.75 -10.94 1.14
CA GLU A 14 -4.72 -11.43 2.05
C GLU A 14 -4.27 -12.85 1.69
N ILE A 15 -5.22 -13.75 1.42
CA ILE A 15 -4.95 -15.15 1.06
C ILE A 15 -4.17 -15.22 -0.25
N GLU A 16 -4.57 -14.44 -1.25
CA GLU A 16 -3.91 -14.44 -2.56
C GLU A 16 -2.52 -13.78 -2.52
N ILE A 17 -2.32 -12.77 -1.67
CA ILE A 17 -1.00 -12.17 -1.46
C ILE A 17 -0.07 -13.13 -0.71
N ASP A 18 -0.55 -13.83 0.32
CA ASP A 18 0.24 -14.78 1.12
C ASP A 18 0.84 -15.92 0.29
N ARG A 19 0.21 -16.28 -0.84
CA ARG A 19 0.72 -17.30 -1.77
C ARG A 19 2.08 -16.96 -2.37
N TRP A 20 2.44 -15.68 -2.47
CA TRP A 20 3.70 -15.24 -3.08
C TRP A 20 4.52 -14.27 -2.22
N HIS A 21 3.91 -13.62 -1.23
CA HIS A 21 4.63 -12.73 -0.32
C HIS A 21 5.21 -13.51 0.86
N LYS A 22 6.54 -13.54 0.98
CA LYS A 22 7.23 -14.24 2.08
C LYS A 22 7.10 -13.58 3.46
N GLY A 23 6.54 -12.38 3.56
CA GLY A 23 6.34 -11.67 4.83
C GLY A 23 4.89 -11.74 5.29
N SER A 24 4.61 -11.29 6.50
CA SER A 24 3.21 -11.22 6.98
C SER A 24 2.34 -10.28 6.14
N VAL A 25 1.11 -10.68 5.90
CA VAL A 25 0.02 -9.85 5.37
C VAL A 25 -1.02 -9.77 6.47
N VAL A 26 -1.37 -8.56 6.90
CA VAL A 26 -2.34 -8.33 7.98
C VAL A 26 -3.22 -7.15 7.63
N PHE A 27 -4.44 -7.10 8.14
CA PHE A 27 -5.27 -5.91 8.06
C PHE A 27 -4.86 -4.87 9.12
N ILE A 28 -5.11 -3.60 8.84
CA ILE A 28 -4.76 -2.49 9.72
C ILE A 28 -5.45 -2.58 11.08
N ASN A 29 -6.68 -3.09 11.12
CA ASN A 29 -7.45 -3.35 12.35
C ASN A 29 -6.83 -4.45 13.24
N GLU A 30 -6.06 -5.38 12.69
CA GLU A 30 -5.32 -6.39 13.47
C GLU A 30 -4.16 -5.77 14.25
N LEU A 31 -3.61 -4.64 13.80
CA LEU A 31 -2.53 -3.92 14.49
C LEU A 31 -3.03 -3.11 15.70
N ARG A 32 -4.35 -2.87 15.77
CA ARG A 32 -5.05 -2.17 16.87
C ARG A 32 -6.42 -2.81 17.09
N PRO A 33 -6.47 -4.02 17.67
CA PRO A 33 -7.72 -4.70 17.92
C PRO A 33 -8.62 -3.86 18.83
N ASN A 34 -9.93 -3.91 18.58
CA ASN A 34 -10.97 -3.17 19.32
C ASN A 34 -10.96 -1.64 19.14
N MET A 35 -10.28 -1.12 18.11
CA MET A 35 -10.33 0.30 17.77
C MET A 35 -10.84 0.50 16.35
N VAL A 36 -11.70 1.52 16.17
CA VAL A 36 -11.97 2.07 14.83
C VAL A 36 -10.81 2.98 14.47
N ILE A 37 -10.10 2.65 13.40
CA ILE A 37 -8.94 3.40 12.93
C ILE A 37 -9.45 4.35 11.85
N LYS A 38 -9.32 5.66 12.08
CA LYS A 38 -9.56 6.64 11.00
C LYS A 38 -8.31 6.74 10.13
N ASP A 39 -8.49 7.07 8.86
CA ASP A 39 -7.41 7.24 7.87
C ASP A 39 -6.27 8.15 8.36
N GLU A 40 -6.61 9.23 9.09
CA GLU A 40 -5.64 10.17 9.67
C GLU A 40 -4.65 9.52 10.67
N TYR A 41 -5.04 8.41 11.30
CA TYR A 41 -4.20 7.67 12.25
C TYR A 41 -3.39 6.55 11.60
N VAL A 42 -3.70 6.14 10.37
CA VAL A 42 -2.96 5.07 9.67
C VAL A 42 -1.45 5.34 9.66
N PRO A 43 -0.95 6.54 9.32
CA PRO A 43 0.49 6.86 9.38
C PRO A 43 1.14 6.61 10.74
N LEU A 44 0.43 6.89 11.84
CA LEU A 44 0.96 6.70 13.18
C LEU A 44 1.14 5.21 13.49
N ILE A 45 0.15 4.39 13.14
CA ILE A 45 0.22 2.93 13.31
C ILE A 45 1.34 2.34 12.46
N LEU A 46 1.48 2.79 11.21
CA LEU A 46 2.53 2.30 10.31
C LEU A 46 3.95 2.62 10.80
N ARG A 47 4.16 3.73 11.52
CA ARG A 47 5.48 4.11 12.08
C ARG A 47 6.00 3.15 13.14
N GLU A 48 5.12 2.42 13.79
CA GLU A 48 5.47 1.42 14.81
C GLU A 48 5.92 0.09 14.21
N GLN A 49 5.69 -0.09 12.91
CA GLN A 49 6.03 -1.31 12.19
C GLN A 49 7.37 -1.18 11.47
N LYS A 50 8.04 -2.31 11.24
CA LYS A 50 9.34 -2.34 10.55
C LYS A 50 9.19 -2.28 9.03
N LEU A 51 9.20 -1.08 8.47
CA LEU A 51 9.11 -0.80 7.03
C LEU A 51 7.88 -1.47 6.38
N PRO A 52 6.64 -1.23 6.88
CA PRO A 52 5.45 -1.79 6.29
C PRO A 52 5.17 -1.17 4.91
N THR A 53 4.38 -1.89 4.12
CA THR A 53 3.76 -1.36 2.91
C THR A 53 2.25 -1.42 3.13
N PHE A 54 1.62 -0.27 3.31
CA PHE A 54 0.18 -0.16 3.44
C PHE A 54 -0.47 -0.17 2.05
N VAL A 55 -1.55 -0.92 1.87
CA VAL A 55 -2.26 -1.08 0.59
C VAL A 55 -3.72 -0.73 0.79
N THR A 56 -4.20 0.24 0.03
CA THR A 56 -5.58 0.76 0.10
C THR A 56 -6.13 1.00 -1.30
N ILE A 57 -7.46 0.96 -1.43
CA ILE A 57 -8.18 1.47 -2.62
C ILE A 57 -8.73 2.89 -2.41
N ASN A 58 -8.60 3.45 -1.20
CA ASN A 58 -8.93 4.84 -0.90
C ASN A 58 -7.85 5.79 -1.45
N VAL A 59 -7.86 6.00 -2.76
CA VAL A 59 -6.93 6.93 -3.40
C VAL A 59 -7.18 8.37 -2.93
N LEU A 60 -8.43 8.76 -2.74
CA LEU A 60 -8.80 10.16 -2.50
C LEU A 60 -8.30 10.67 -1.16
N ASP A 61 -8.27 9.85 -0.12
CA ASP A 61 -7.86 10.29 1.22
C ASP A 61 -6.38 10.09 1.50
N PHE A 62 -5.70 9.28 0.69
CA PHE A 62 -4.27 9.02 0.89
C PHE A 62 -3.35 9.76 -0.10
N TRP A 63 -3.72 9.80 -1.38
CA TRP A 63 -2.87 10.43 -2.40
C TRP A 63 -2.82 11.95 -2.21
N ARG A 64 -1.61 12.50 -2.05
CA ARG A 64 -1.32 13.92 -1.80
C ARG A 64 -1.92 14.50 -0.51
N LYS A 65 -2.43 13.66 0.38
CA LYS A 65 -3.01 14.07 1.67
C LYS A 65 -2.29 13.45 2.87
N THR A 66 -1.81 12.22 2.73
CA THR A 66 -1.14 11.54 3.85
C THR A 66 0.28 12.06 4.06
N PRO A 67 0.71 12.29 5.32
CA PRO A 67 2.11 12.56 5.64
C PRO A 67 3.06 11.49 5.08
N ILE A 68 4.22 11.89 4.60
CA ILE A 68 5.26 10.97 4.11
C ILE A 68 6.30 10.71 5.21
N ASP A 69 6.71 9.45 5.37
CA ASP A 69 7.73 9.05 6.33
C ASP A 69 8.60 7.92 5.79
N LYS A 70 9.92 7.97 6.04
CA LYS A 70 10.89 6.94 5.61
C LYS A 70 10.67 5.59 6.30
N ARG A 71 9.79 5.54 7.31
CA ARG A 71 9.46 4.31 8.04
C ARG A 71 8.41 3.45 7.36
N TYR A 72 7.65 3.93 6.39
CA TYR A 72 6.61 3.14 5.71
C TYR A 72 6.47 3.51 4.23
N CYS A 73 5.72 2.69 3.49
CA CYS A 73 5.27 2.96 2.13
C CYS A 73 3.74 2.88 2.09
N ILE A 74 3.10 3.72 1.27
CA ILE A 74 1.66 3.65 1.00
C ILE A 74 1.45 3.35 -0.48
N VAL A 75 0.61 2.38 -0.79
CA VAL A 75 0.21 1.99 -2.13
C VAL A 75 -1.31 2.20 -2.27
N CYS A 76 -1.70 3.24 -3.01
CA CYS A 76 -3.07 3.53 -3.39
C CYS A 76 -3.39 2.84 -4.73
N LEU A 77 -4.18 1.80 -4.71
CA LEU A 77 -4.64 1.10 -5.91
C LEU A 77 -5.92 1.75 -6.42
N GLN A 78 -5.88 2.31 -7.63
CA GLN A 78 -7.05 2.90 -8.28
C GLN A 78 -7.94 1.79 -8.85
N ALA A 79 -8.57 1.04 -7.95
CA ALA A 79 -9.47 -0.07 -8.21
C ALA A 79 -10.87 0.26 -7.66
N LYS A 80 -11.91 -0.32 -8.27
CA LYS A 80 -13.27 -0.35 -7.71
C LYS A 80 -13.48 -1.71 -7.03
N ASP A 81 -14.56 -1.87 -6.28
CA ASP A 81 -14.89 -3.15 -5.61
C ASP A 81 -14.81 -4.38 -6.53
N ARG A 82 -15.35 -4.26 -7.75
CA ARG A 82 -15.32 -5.33 -8.76
C ARG A 82 -13.91 -5.72 -9.23
N ASP A 83 -12.94 -4.85 -9.03
CA ASP A 83 -11.56 -5.01 -9.48
C ASP A 83 -10.65 -5.52 -8.35
N VAL A 84 -11.17 -5.66 -7.12
CA VAL A 84 -10.43 -6.18 -5.96
C VAL A 84 -9.73 -7.52 -6.23
N PRO A 85 -10.32 -8.49 -6.98
CA PRO A 85 -9.62 -9.73 -7.31
C PRO A 85 -8.31 -9.53 -8.10
N LYS A 86 -8.10 -8.39 -8.75
CA LYS A 86 -6.88 -8.07 -9.52
C LYS A 86 -5.76 -7.45 -8.65
N ILE A 87 -6.07 -7.05 -7.42
CA ILE A 87 -5.14 -6.38 -6.51
C ILE A 87 -3.90 -7.23 -6.23
N PRO A 88 -4.00 -8.54 -5.92
CA PRO A 88 -2.82 -9.37 -5.63
C PRO A 88 -1.80 -9.36 -6.76
N ASP A 89 -2.25 -9.54 -8.01
CA ASP A 89 -1.36 -9.57 -9.19
C ASP A 89 -0.74 -8.20 -9.47
N LEU A 90 -1.53 -7.13 -9.37
CA LEU A 90 -1.05 -5.76 -9.56
C LEU A 90 0.00 -5.37 -8.50
N LEU A 91 -0.24 -5.75 -7.24
CA LEU A 91 0.70 -5.53 -6.16
C LEU A 91 1.96 -6.37 -6.34
N ARG A 92 1.84 -7.62 -6.82
CA ARG A 92 2.97 -8.48 -7.13
C ARG A 92 3.86 -7.89 -8.21
N ALA A 93 3.26 -7.38 -9.29
CA ALA A 93 3.98 -6.68 -10.35
C ALA A 93 4.72 -5.45 -9.82
N LEU A 94 4.04 -4.61 -9.03
CA LEU A 94 4.64 -3.45 -8.38
C LEU A 94 5.85 -3.84 -7.51
N LEU A 95 5.68 -4.83 -6.63
CA LEU A 95 6.71 -5.28 -5.71
C LEU A 95 7.79 -6.16 -6.36
N SER A 96 7.68 -6.45 -7.66
CA SER A 96 8.74 -7.08 -8.46
C SER A 96 9.52 -6.05 -9.28
N HIS A 97 8.98 -4.85 -9.48
CA HIS A 97 9.62 -3.79 -10.26
C HIS A 97 10.87 -3.24 -9.53
N ASN A 98 11.96 -3.00 -10.26
CA ASN A 98 13.28 -2.63 -9.73
C ASN A 98 13.27 -1.40 -8.81
N ASN A 99 12.33 -0.47 -9.02
CA ASN A 99 12.19 0.74 -8.22
C ASN A 99 11.55 0.49 -6.84
N PHE A 100 10.79 -0.61 -6.67
CA PHE A 100 9.98 -0.82 -5.46
C PHE A 100 10.22 -2.17 -4.77
N ALA A 101 10.93 -3.10 -5.40
CA ALA A 101 11.09 -4.47 -4.92
C ALA A 101 11.67 -4.56 -3.50
N ALA A 102 12.69 -3.76 -3.19
CA ALA A 102 13.27 -3.71 -1.86
C ALA A 102 12.48 -2.76 -0.94
N LYS A 103 12.18 -3.20 0.30
CA LYS A 103 11.49 -2.37 1.30
C LYS A 103 12.14 -1.00 1.47
N LYS A 104 13.46 -0.95 1.54
CA LYS A 104 14.24 0.29 1.66
C LYS A 104 14.07 1.24 0.47
N LYS A 105 13.83 0.72 -0.74
CA LYS A 105 13.63 1.54 -1.95
C LYS A 105 12.25 2.20 -1.97
N ARG A 106 11.23 1.50 -1.46
CA ARG A 106 9.84 2.01 -1.46
C ARG A 106 9.45 2.75 -0.18
N ALA A 107 10.16 2.55 0.93
CA ALA A 107 9.90 3.29 2.16
C ALA A 107 10.13 4.79 1.95
N GLY A 108 9.23 5.62 2.46
CA GLY A 108 9.19 7.05 2.17
C GLY A 108 8.52 7.41 0.85
N LEU A 109 7.87 6.47 0.16
CA LEU A 109 7.07 6.71 -1.04
C LEU A 109 5.58 6.54 -0.78
N ILE A 110 4.79 7.39 -1.45
CA ILE A 110 3.37 7.18 -1.69
C ILE A 110 3.23 6.87 -3.18
N ILE A 111 2.63 5.72 -3.49
CA ILE A 111 2.56 5.13 -4.83
C ILE A 111 1.10 4.97 -5.19
N ARG A 112 0.69 5.51 -6.33
CA ARG A 112 -0.63 5.29 -6.93
C ARG A 112 -0.49 4.39 -8.15
N VAL A 113 -1.28 3.33 -8.23
CA VAL A 113 -1.26 2.38 -9.34
C VAL A 113 -2.63 2.24 -9.96
N THR A 114 -2.74 2.35 -11.28
CA THR A 114 -3.99 2.07 -12.00
C THR A 114 -4.09 0.59 -12.36
N LEU A 115 -5.29 0.10 -12.68
CA LEU A 115 -5.49 -1.29 -13.14
C LEU A 115 -4.74 -1.61 -14.44
N GLY A 116 -4.39 -0.61 -15.24
CA GLY A 116 -3.58 -0.77 -16.45
C GLY A 116 -2.07 -0.77 -16.18
N GLY A 117 -1.62 -0.80 -14.92
CA GLY A 117 -0.21 -0.85 -14.56
C GLY A 117 0.51 0.50 -14.62
N ARG A 118 -0.19 1.63 -14.85
CA ARG A 118 0.43 2.95 -14.76
C ARG A 118 0.67 3.30 -13.29
N VAL A 119 1.91 3.63 -12.96
CA VAL A 119 2.34 4.02 -11.63
C VAL A 119 2.66 5.50 -11.60
N LYS A 120 2.09 6.22 -10.63
CA LYS A 120 2.57 7.55 -10.22
C LYS A 120 3.07 7.45 -8.79
N TYR A 121 4.16 8.13 -8.45
CA TYR A 121 4.67 8.13 -7.08
C TYR A 121 5.43 9.42 -6.79
N TYR A 122 5.45 9.79 -5.51
CA TYR A 122 6.28 10.86 -4.97
C TYR A 122 6.83 10.40 -3.62
N GLY A 123 7.86 11.09 -3.11
CA GLY A 123 8.53 10.68 -1.88
C GLY A 123 8.93 11.85 -1.00
N LYS A 124 9.42 11.50 0.20
CA LYS A 124 9.83 12.51 1.20
C LYS A 124 11.01 13.37 0.73
N ASP A 125 11.89 12.79 -0.07
CA ASP A 125 13.10 13.48 -0.58
C ASP A 125 12.82 14.24 -1.89
N ASP A 126 11.71 13.92 -2.58
CA ASP A 126 11.30 14.58 -3.83
C ASP A 126 9.78 14.47 -3.97
N GLU A 127 9.09 15.58 -3.72
CA GLU A 127 7.63 15.66 -3.79
C GLU A 127 7.11 15.80 -5.23
N LYS A 128 7.97 15.81 -6.26
CA LYS A 128 7.52 15.81 -7.65
C LYS A 128 6.94 14.44 -8.02
N ASP A 129 5.84 14.46 -8.77
CA ASP A 129 5.29 13.23 -9.34
C ASP A 129 6.28 12.63 -10.32
N ARG A 130 6.58 11.34 -10.12
CA ARG A 130 7.30 10.49 -11.05
C ARG A 130 6.36 9.43 -11.58
N GLU A 131 6.58 8.99 -12.81
CA GLU A 131 5.71 8.03 -13.47
C GLU A 131 6.51 6.90 -14.13
N LEU A 132 5.91 5.71 -14.18
CA LEU A 132 6.39 4.55 -14.94
C LEU A 132 5.23 3.58 -15.21
N ASN A 133 5.49 2.52 -15.97
CA ASN A 133 4.55 1.41 -16.17
C ASN A 133 5.16 0.11 -15.62
N LEU A 134 4.31 -0.77 -15.08
CA LEU A 134 4.68 -2.08 -14.56
C LEU A 134 4.88 -3.14 -15.65
#